data_AF-A0A2D4MG43-F1
#
_entry.id   AF-A0A2D4MG43-F1
#
_cell.length_a   1.000
_cell.length_b   1.000
_cell.length_c   1.000
_cell.angle_alpha   90.00
_cell.angle_beta   90.00
_cell.angle_gamma   90.00
#
_symmetry.space_group_name_H-M   'P 1'
#
loop_
_entity.id
_entity.type
_entity.pdbx_description
1 polymer ?
#
loop_
_entity_poly.entity_id
_entity_poly.type
_entity_poly.pdbx_seq_one_letter_code
_entity_poly.pdbx_strand_id
1 'polypeptide(L)'
;MAPAIWNILPSEIRMALTLLAFHKALKTGCVPELKPVIPIFTKNLREGYRTLGKIWPFKWLYECTRWPIVPIYGGFPVKFCTYIGDPIPYDPNISAGQLAEKTKSAIKDLRNKYQEIPGSIKRALLERFEKHPEK
;
A
#
# COMPACT_ATOMS: atom_id res chain seq x y z
N MET A 1 -8.50 31.38 -17.05
CA MET A 1 -7.96 32.09 -18.24
C MET A 1 -6.63 31.45 -18.69
N ALA A 2 -6.61 30.13 -18.96
CA ALA A 2 -5.37 29.36 -19.19
C ALA A 2 -5.32 28.37 -20.39
N PRO A 3 -6.38 28.11 -21.20
CA PRO A 3 -6.30 27.04 -22.20
C PRO A 3 -5.54 27.41 -23.49
N ALA A 4 -5.34 28.70 -23.80
CA ALA A 4 -4.80 29.12 -25.10
C ALA A 4 -3.28 28.92 -25.25
N ILE A 5 -2.51 28.99 -24.15
CA ILE A 5 -1.05 28.94 -24.18
C ILE A 5 -0.55 27.48 -24.29
N TRP A 6 -1.33 26.50 -23.85
CA TRP A 6 -0.97 25.08 -23.84
C TRP A 6 -0.66 24.49 -25.22
N ASN A 7 -1.33 24.99 -26.25
CA ASN A 7 -1.23 24.47 -27.62
C ASN A 7 -0.09 25.13 -28.43
N ILE A 8 0.53 26.18 -27.89
CA ILE A 8 1.62 26.93 -28.55
C ILE A 8 2.99 26.40 -28.10
N LEU A 9 3.08 25.70 -26.97
CA LEU A 9 4.35 25.18 -26.45
C LEU A 9 4.78 23.86 -27.14
N PRO A 10 6.09 23.71 -27.44
CA PRO A 10 6.68 22.45 -27.92
C PRO A 10 6.34 21.25 -27.03
N SER A 11 6.19 20.07 -27.62
CA SER A 11 5.80 18.82 -26.92
C SER A 11 6.66 18.50 -25.71
N GLU A 12 7.97 18.74 -25.81
CA GLU A 12 8.96 18.57 -24.74
C GLU A 12 8.62 19.43 -23.50
N ILE A 13 8.25 20.69 -23.72
CA ILE A 13 7.94 21.61 -22.62
C ILE A 13 6.59 21.30 -22.01
N ARG A 14 5.62 20.81 -22.80
CA ARG A 14 4.32 20.32 -22.30
C ARG A 14 4.51 19.10 -21.38
N MET A 15 5.36 18.16 -21.79
CA MET A 15 5.73 17.00 -20.98
C MET A 15 6.41 17.40 -19.66
N ALA A 16 7.37 18.31 -19.72
CA ALA A 16 8.05 18.84 -18.55
C ALA A 16 7.10 19.59 -17.60
N LEU A 17 6.17 20.39 -18.13
CA LEU A 17 5.16 21.08 -17.33
C LEU A 17 4.16 20.12 -16.69
N THR A 18 3.73 19.07 -17.41
CA THR A 18 2.88 18.02 -16.81
C THR A 18 3.63 17.26 -15.72
N LEU A 19 4.90 16.94 -15.91
CA LEU A 19 5.72 16.27 -14.90
C LEU A 19 5.99 17.16 -13.69
N LEU A 20 6.22 18.45 -13.89
CA LEU A 20 6.36 19.43 -12.81
C LEU A 20 5.04 19.63 -12.06
N ALA A 21 3.92 19.71 -12.76
CA ALA A 21 2.59 19.76 -12.13
C ALA A 21 2.31 18.49 -11.33
N PHE A 22 2.67 17.32 -11.86
CA PHE A 22 2.51 16.03 -11.19
C PHE A 22 3.44 15.91 -9.98
N HIS A 23 4.71 16.32 -10.10
CA HIS A 23 5.67 16.35 -8.99
C HIS A 23 5.25 17.35 -7.90
N LYS A 24 4.70 18.51 -8.30
CA LYS A 24 4.18 19.53 -7.38
C LYS A 24 2.89 19.05 -6.69
N ALA A 25 2.03 18.30 -7.38
CA ALA A 25 0.86 17.64 -6.79
C ALA A 25 1.26 16.57 -5.77
N LEU A 26 2.26 15.74 -6.09
CA LEU A 26 2.82 14.75 -5.15
C LEU A 26 3.47 15.40 -3.93
N LYS A 27 4.13 16.57 -4.09
CA LYS A 27 4.77 17.31 -2.98
C LYS A 27 3.81 18.10 -2.11
N THR A 28 2.69 18.57 -2.65
CA THR A 28 1.73 19.42 -1.91
C THR A 28 0.69 18.62 -1.13
N GLY A 29 0.61 17.30 -1.31
CA GLY A 29 -0.43 16.48 -0.70
C GLY A 29 -1.84 16.81 -1.21
N CYS A 30 -1.96 17.72 -2.19
CA CYS A 30 -3.19 17.99 -2.91
C CYS A 30 -3.42 16.85 -3.89
N VAL A 31 -4.30 15.92 -3.49
CA VAL A 31 -4.85 14.91 -4.40
C VAL A 31 -5.59 15.68 -5.50
N PRO A 32 -5.16 15.63 -6.77
CA PRO A 32 -5.95 16.23 -7.85
C PRO A 32 -7.31 15.53 -7.84
N GLU A 33 -8.36 16.33 -7.68
CA GLU A 33 -9.73 15.90 -7.46
C GLU A 33 -10.23 14.87 -8.50
N LEU A 34 -11.20 14.06 -8.04
CA LEU A 34 -12.22 13.30 -8.79
C LEU A 34 -12.09 11.77 -8.87
N LYS A 35 -11.26 11.09 -8.05
CA LYS A 35 -11.32 9.63 -7.98
C LYS A 35 -11.45 9.09 -6.55
N PRO A 36 -12.41 8.19 -6.30
CA PRO A 36 -12.58 7.58 -4.99
C PRO A 36 -11.35 6.73 -4.64
N VAL A 37 -10.98 6.73 -3.36
CA VAL A 37 -9.86 5.92 -2.85
C VAL A 37 -10.37 4.51 -2.56
N ILE A 38 -9.76 3.51 -3.17
CA ILE A 38 -10.14 2.09 -2.98
C ILE A 38 -9.17 1.46 -1.96
N PRO A 39 -9.61 1.11 -0.75
CA PRO A 39 -8.76 0.42 0.22
C PRO A 39 -8.58 -1.05 -0.19
N ILE A 40 -7.32 -1.49 -0.26
CA ILE A 40 -6.96 -2.87 -0.61
C ILE A 40 -6.18 -3.48 0.56
N PHE A 41 -6.55 -4.68 0.97
CA PHE A 41 -5.89 -5.42 2.04
C PHE A 41 -5.53 -6.83 1.59
N THR A 42 -4.24 -7.19 1.68
CA THR A 42 -3.76 -8.54 1.34
C THR A 42 -3.48 -9.34 2.62
N LYS A 43 -4.25 -10.42 2.82
CA LYS A 43 -4.07 -11.36 3.92
C LYS A 43 -2.81 -12.22 3.69
N ASN A 44 -2.21 -12.68 4.79
CA ASN A 44 -1.11 -13.65 4.83
C ASN A 44 0.25 -13.15 4.30
N LEU A 45 0.38 -11.85 3.95
CA LEU A 45 1.62 -11.29 3.43
C LEU A 45 2.80 -11.46 4.41
N ARG A 46 2.53 -11.29 5.71
CA ARG A 46 3.56 -11.37 6.77
C ARG A 46 3.92 -12.79 7.15
N GLU A 47 3.06 -13.76 6.84
CA GLU A 47 3.30 -15.19 7.01
C GLU A 47 4.12 -15.75 5.84
N GLY A 48 3.89 -15.24 4.63
CA GLY A 48 4.68 -15.58 3.44
C GLY A 48 6.09 -14.94 3.44
N TYR A 49 6.20 -13.72 3.96
CA TYR A 49 7.46 -12.98 4.03
C TYR A 49 7.65 -12.38 5.44
N ARG A 50 8.48 -13.05 6.27
CA ARG A 50 8.90 -12.53 7.58
C ARG A 50 10.25 -11.84 7.43
N THR A 51 10.26 -10.52 7.56
CA THR A 51 11.51 -9.76 7.67
C THR A 51 12.08 -9.91 9.08
N LEU A 52 13.25 -10.52 9.21
CA LEU A 52 13.95 -10.71 10.50
C LEU A 52 14.61 -9.42 11.03
N GLY A 53 14.56 -8.32 10.27
CA GLY A 53 15.22 -7.05 10.60
C GLY A 53 14.76 -6.35 11.88
N LYS A 54 13.74 -6.85 12.59
CA LYS A 54 13.33 -6.34 13.92
C LYS A 54 14.00 -7.06 15.09
N ILE A 55 14.79 -8.09 14.85
CA ILE A 55 15.42 -8.88 15.90
C ILE A 55 16.78 -8.21 16.23
N TRP A 56 16.98 -7.80 17.49
CA TRP A 56 18.14 -7.03 17.98
C TRP A 56 19.51 -7.49 17.42
N PRO A 57 19.87 -8.78 17.41
CA PRO A 57 21.15 -9.24 16.84
C PRO A 57 21.31 -9.00 15.34
N PHE A 58 20.25 -9.04 14.53
CA PHE A 58 20.35 -8.77 13.09
C PHE A 58 20.54 -7.28 12.79
N LYS A 59 19.98 -6.41 13.64
CA LYS A 59 20.22 -4.97 13.55
C LYS A 59 21.67 -4.64 13.90
N TRP A 60 22.18 -5.24 14.97
CA TRP A 60 23.59 -5.11 15.36
C TRP A 60 24.54 -5.62 14.27
N LEU A 61 24.26 -6.80 13.71
CA LEU A 61 25.05 -7.37 12.61
C LEU A 61 25.05 -6.47 11.37
N TYR A 62 23.90 -5.88 11.02
CA TYR A 62 23.77 -4.93 9.91
C TYR A 62 24.59 -3.65 10.13
N GLU A 63 24.57 -3.08 11.33
CA GLU A 63 25.37 -1.91 11.68
C GLU A 63 26.88 -2.22 11.62
N CYS A 64 27.29 -3.42 12.04
CA CYS A 64 28.69 -3.86 11.99
C CYS A 64 29.18 -4.18 10.57
N THR A 65 28.37 -4.84 9.73
CA THR A 65 28.80 -5.30 8.40
C THR A 65 28.44 -4.32 7.28
N ARG A 66 27.54 -3.34 7.50
CA ARG A 66 27.02 -2.41 6.47
C ARG A 66 26.50 -3.11 5.20
N TRP A 67 26.25 -4.41 5.27
CA TRP A 67 25.82 -5.21 4.13
C TRP A 67 24.29 -5.10 3.99
N PRO A 68 23.77 -4.75 2.80
CA PRO A 68 22.33 -4.55 2.56
C PRO A 68 21.52 -5.86 2.53
N ILE A 69 21.99 -6.93 3.16
CA ILE A 69 21.34 -8.24 3.16
C ILE A 69 20.51 -8.36 4.44
N VAL A 70 19.27 -7.88 4.39
CA VAL A 70 18.27 -8.24 5.39
C VAL A 70 17.81 -9.66 5.06
N PRO A 71 18.05 -10.68 5.91
CA PRO A 71 17.56 -12.01 5.64
C PRO A 71 16.02 -11.99 5.75
N ILE A 72 15.38 -11.96 4.58
CA ILE A 72 13.94 -12.18 4.46
C ILE A 72 13.76 -13.69 4.53
N TYR A 73 13.32 -14.19 5.68
CA TYR A 73 12.88 -15.58 5.78
C TYR A 73 11.46 -15.65 5.21
N GLY A 74 11.33 -16.19 4.00
CA GLY A 74 10.08 -16.19 3.26
C GLY A 74 10.07 -17.19 2.10
N GLY A 75 9.02 -17.13 1.28
CA GLY A 75 8.81 -18.08 0.18
C GLY A 75 8.01 -19.32 0.57
N PHE A 76 7.40 -19.31 1.76
CA PHE A 76 6.40 -20.33 2.09
C PHE A 76 5.22 -20.20 1.12
N PRO A 77 4.76 -21.30 0.51
CA PRO A 77 3.75 -21.24 -0.52
C PRO A 77 2.36 -21.14 0.12
N VAL A 78 2.15 -20.00 0.76
CA VAL A 78 0.95 -19.57 1.48
C VAL A 78 0.02 -18.86 0.49
N LYS A 79 -1.29 -19.02 0.67
CA LYS A 79 -2.29 -18.36 -0.18
C LYS A 79 -2.42 -16.88 0.20
N PHE A 80 -2.06 -16.00 -0.74
CA PHE A 80 -2.32 -14.56 -0.62
C PHE A 80 -3.74 -14.26 -1.11
N CYS A 81 -4.61 -13.80 -0.21
CA CYS A 81 -5.96 -13.37 -0.56
C CYS A 81 -6.03 -11.85 -0.45
N THR A 82 -6.26 -11.19 -1.58
CA THR A 82 -6.45 -9.74 -1.63
C THR A 82 -7.94 -9.42 -1.51
N TYR A 83 -8.29 -8.65 -0.50
CA TYR A 83 -9.64 -8.14 -0.24
C TYR A 83 -9.71 -6.68 -0.65
N ILE A 84 -10.69 -6.37 -1.49
CA ILE A 84 -10.99 -5.02 -1.95
C ILE A 84 -12.14 -4.51 -1.08
N GLY A 85 -11.94 -3.39 -0.40
CA GLY A 85 -12.99 -2.73 0.36
C GLY A 85 -13.76 -1.71 -0.46
N ASP A 86 -14.82 -1.18 0.15
CA ASP A 86 -15.69 -0.21 -0.50
C ASP A 86 -14.94 1.10 -0.81
N PRO A 87 -15.18 1.70 -1.99
CA PRO A 87 -14.55 2.95 -2.37
C PRO A 87 -14.96 4.07 -1.41
N ILE A 88 -13.97 4.78 -0.86
CA ILE A 88 -14.21 5.95 0.00
C ILE A 88 -14.58 7.12 -0.93
N PRO A 89 -15.80 7.69 -0.79
CA PRO A 89 -16.22 8.80 -1.63
C PRO A 89 -15.33 10.02 -1.38
N TYR A 90 -14.97 10.70 -2.47
CA TYR A 90 -14.23 11.95 -2.40
C TYR A 90 -15.18 13.08 -2.01
N ASP A 91 -14.85 13.81 -0.96
CA ASP A 91 -15.57 15.02 -0.54
C ASP A 91 -14.57 16.19 -0.57
N PRO A 92 -14.83 17.23 -1.40
CA PRO A 92 -13.93 18.37 -1.56
C PRO A 92 -13.75 19.19 -0.28
N ASN A 93 -14.61 19.00 0.73
CA ASN A 93 -14.52 19.71 2.00
C ASN A 93 -13.57 19.05 3.01
N ILE A 94 -13.05 17.86 2.72
CA ILE A 94 -12.23 17.08 3.64
C ILE A 94 -10.75 17.34 3.38
N SER A 95 -10.01 17.66 4.45
CA SER A 95 -8.54 17.80 4.38
C SER A 95 -7.87 16.46 4.04
N ALA A 96 -6.77 16.49 3.29
CA ALA A 96 -6.00 15.29 2.93
C ALA A 96 -5.62 14.42 4.14
N GLY A 97 -5.36 15.04 5.30
CA GLY A 97 -5.08 14.33 6.55
C GLY A 97 -6.27 13.50 7.06
N GLN A 98 -7.48 14.07 7.02
CA GLN A 98 -8.71 13.38 7.41
C GLN A 98 -9.06 12.25 6.43
N LEU A 99 -8.83 12.45 5.13
CA LEU A 99 -8.99 11.39 4.12
C LEU A 99 -8.01 10.22 4.40
N ALA A 100 -6.77 10.52 4.75
CA ALA A 100 -5.78 9.51 5.13
C ALA A 100 -6.20 8.74 6.40
N GLU A 101 -6.75 9.42 7.40
CA GLU A 101 -7.28 8.78 8.61
C GLU A 101 -8.48 7.86 8.33
N LYS A 102 -9.43 8.30 7.51
CA LYS A 102 -10.56 7.47 7.05
C LYS A 102 -10.07 6.23 6.31
N THR A 103 -9.12 6.40 5.39
CA THR A 103 -8.51 5.29 4.63
C THR A 103 -7.79 4.32 5.55
N LYS A 104 -7.05 4.84 6.55
CA LYS A 104 -6.38 4.03 7.57
C LYS A 104 -7.37 3.24 8.41
N SER A 105 -8.52 3.82 8.76
CA SER A 105 -9.59 3.11 9.48
C SER A 105 -10.17 1.99 8.62
N ALA A 106 -10.56 2.28 7.38
CA ALA A 106 -11.12 1.28 6.46
C ALA A 106 -10.18 0.09 6.24
N ILE A 107 -8.86 0.34 6.08
CA ILE A 107 -7.86 -0.73 5.97
C ILE A 107 -7.73 -1.52 7.28
N LYS A 108 -7.82 -0.88 8.45
CA LYS A 108 -7.82 -1.58 9.74
C LYS A 108 -9.06 -2.46 9.89
N ASP A 109 -10.22 -1.99 9.45
CA ASP A 109 -11.47 -2.75 9.53
C ASP A 109 -11.42 -3.98 8.62
N LEU A 110 -10.92 -3.82 7.38
CA LEU A 110 -10.64 -4.94 6.48
C LEU A 110 -9.65 -5.94 7.09
N ARG A 111 -8.57 -5.44 7.69
CA ARG A 111 -7.59 -6.29 8.38
C ARG A 111 -8.25 -7.07 9.51
N ASN A 112 -8.99 -6.42 10.39
CA ASN A 112 -9.63 -7.08 11.53
C ASN A 112 -10.69 -8.10 11.10
N LYS A 113 -11.37 -7.85 9.97
CA LYS A 113 -12.37 -8.77 9.40
C LYS A 113 -11.75 -10.04 8.81
N TYR A 114 -10.61 -9.92 8.13
CA TYR A 114 -10.04 -11.03 7.34
C TYR A 114 -8.77 -11.64 7.95
N GLN A 115 -8.12 -10.98 8.91
CA GLN A 115 -6.91 -11.46 9.56
C GLN A 115 -7.11 -11.60 11.08
N GLU A 116 -6.99 -12.83 11.56
CA GLU A 116 -6.88 -13.11 12.98
C GLU A 116 -5.44 -12.89 13.47
N ILE A 117 -5.30 -12.20 14.60
CA ILE A 117 -4.03 -11.90 15.25
C ILE A 117 -4.01 -12.65 16.59
N PRO A 118 -2.98 -13.45 16.92
CA PRO A 118 -1.70 -13.60 16.21
C PRO A 118 -1.80 -14.48 14.95
N GLY A 119 -1.20 -14.00 13.85
CA GLY A 119 -1.10 -14.77 12.61
C GLY A 119 -0.14 -15.96 12.75
N SER A 120 -0.48 -17.11 12.15
CA SER A 120 0.32 -18.33 12.20
C SER A 120 0.60 -18.90 10.80
N ILE A 121 1.88 -19.22 10.54
CA ILE A 121 2.33 -19.74 9.24
C ILE A 121 1.69 -21.11 8.96
N LYS A 122 1.56 -21.97 9.97
CA LYS A 122 0.94 -23.30 9.83
C LYS A 122 -0.52 -23.20 9.39
N ARG A 123 -1.31 -22.32 9.99
CA ARG A 123 -2.71 -22.11 9.58
C ARG A 123 -2.80 -21.56 8.17
N ALA A 124 -1.94 -20.61 7.82
CA ALA A 124 -1.89 -20.05 6.47
C ALA A 124 -1.45 -21.08 5.40
N LEU A 125 -0.63 -22.07 5.78
CA LEU A 125 -0.29 -23.22 4.94
C LEU A 125 -1.44 -24.23 4.86
N LEU A 126 -2.15 -24.50 5.96
CA LEU A 126 -3.33 -25.37 5.98
C LEU A 126 -4.49 -24.81 5.15
N GLU A 127 -4.68 -23.48 5.15
CA GLU A 127 -5.62 -22.76 4.28
C GLU A 127 -5.41 -23.05 2.78
N ARG A 128 -4.25 -23.57 2.39
CA ARG A 128 -4.01 -24.04 1.01
C ARG A 128 -4.72 -25.35 0.70
N PHE A 129 -4.82 -26.25 1.67
CA PHE A 129 -5.34 -27.61 1.51
C PHE A 129 -6.79 -27.74 1.94
N GLU A 130 -7.27 -26.85 2.82
CA GLU A 130 -8.69 -26.73 3.12
C GLU A 130 -9.43 -26.28 1.85
N LYS A 131 -10.29 -27.16 1.31
CA LYS A 131 -11.27 -26.80 0.29
C LYS A 131 -12.18 -25.74 0.92
N HIS A 132 -12.14 -24.51 0.42
CA HIS A 132 -13.08 -23.50 0.87
C HIS A 132 -14.51 -24.01 0.62
N PRO A 133 -15.40 -24.01 1.63
CA PRO A 133 -16.82 -23.95 1.33
C PRO A 133 -17.04 -22.62 0.59
N GLU A 134 -17.61 -22.70 -0.62
CA GLU A 134 -18.07 -21.53 -1.36
C GLU A 134 -18.96 -20.68 -0.44
N LYS A 135 -18.68 -19.38 -0.38
CA LYS A 135 -19.58 -18.38 0.18
C LYS A 135 -20.05 -17.48 -0.94
#